data_AF-A0A5D2VXN0-F1
#
_entry.id   AF-A0A5D2VXN0-F1
#
_cell.length_a   1.000
_cell.length_b   1.000
_cell.length_c   1.000
_cell.angle_alpha   90.00
_cell.angle_beta   90.00
_cell.angle_gamma   90.00
#
_symmetry.space_group_name_H-M   'P 1'
#
loop_
_entity.id
_entity.type
_entity.pdbx_description
1 polymer ?
#
loop_
_entity_poly.entity_id
_entity_poly.type
_entity_poly.pdbx_seq_one_letter_code
_entity_poly.pdbx_strand_id
1 'polypeptide(L)'
;MMFITLISDRKLNREGFDRDNNLLAHDGETSQVIQSYGSLLSTYDLLFLGAHFEWVFSLTCLFSGHGYWQELIESIVWDHNKVKVAPTTQPRALSIVQRRVVGVTHYLLGGISTTWAFFLIKG
;
A
#
# COMPACT_ATOMS: atom_id res chain seq x y z
N MET A 1 7.24 34.39 46.18
CA MET A 1 7.84 33.19 45.56
C MET A 1 6.79 32.27 44.92
N MET A 2 5.58 32.13 45.47
CA MET A 2 4.49 31.26 44.94
C MET A 2 3.88 31.70 43.59
N PHE A 3 3.90 32.99 43.25
CA PHE A 3 3.29 33.52 42.02
C PHE A 3 4.11 33.23 40.75
N ILE A 4 5.44 33.15 40.87
CA ILE A 4 6.36 32.91 39.75
C ILE A 4 6.29 31.43 39.33
N THR A 5 6.16 30.51 40.30
CA THR A 5 5.96 29.08 40.04
C THR A 5 4.66 28.82 39.27
N LEU A 6 3.55 29.45 39.65
CA LEU A 6 2.27 29.29 38.95
C LEU A 6 2.28 29.85 37.52
N ILE A 7 3.03 30.93 37.26
CA ILE A 7 3.22 31.45 35.89
C ILE A 7 4.07 30.49 35.08
N SER A 8 5.13 29.92 35.67
CA SER A 8 5.99 28.94 35.02
C SER A 8 5.23 27.65 34.68
N ASP A 9 4.39 27.15 35.58
CA ASP A 9 3.51 25.99 35.34
C ASP A 9 2.50 26.28 34.24
N ARG A 10 1.88 27.47 34.24
CA ARG A 10 0.95 27.85 33.16
C ARG A 10 1.64 27.99 31.80
N LYS A 11 2.89 28.46 31.76
CA LYS A 11 3.68 28.52 30.53
C LYS A 11 4.02 27.11 30.06
N LEU A 12 4.54 26.24 30.92
CA LEU A 12 4.86 24.85 30.56
C LEU A 12 3.64 24.08 30.07
N ASN A 13 2.46 24.30 30.67
CA ASN A 13 1.22 23.69 30.21
C ASN A 13 0.78 24.22 28.84
N ARG A 14 0.95 25.52 28.57
CA ARG A 14 0.68 26.11 27.25
C ARG A 14 1.62 25.59 26.17
N GLU A 15 2.93 25.52 26.46
CA GLU A 15 3.94 24.99 25.53
C GLU A 15 3.80 23.46 25.35
N GLY A 16 3.22 22.77 26.34
CA GLY A 16 2.78 21.39 26.23
C GLY A 16 1.61 21.26 25.26
N PHE A 17 0.57 22.09 25.48
CA PHE A 17 -0.65 22.16 24.65
C PHE A 17 -0.42 22.70 23.23
N ASP A 18 0.62 23.49 22.99
CA ASP A 18 0.96 23.93 21.63
C ASP A 18 1.82 22.88 20.92
N ARG A 19 2.63 22.12 21.67
CA ARG A 19 3.42 21.00 21.12
C ARG A 19 2.57 19.81 20.73
N ASP A 20 1.65 19.38 21.58
CA ASP A 20 0.75 18.27 21.25
C ASP A 20 -0.21 18.66 20.11
N ASN A 21 -0.72 19.89 20.04
CA ASN A 21 -1.49 20.38 18.88
C ASN A 21 -0.66 20.42 17.59
N ASN A 22 0.61 20.85 17.65
CA ASN A 22 1.50 20.79 16.48
C ASN A 22 1.91 19.36 16.13
N LEU A 23 2.04 18.46 17.11
CA LEU A 23 2.31 17.04 16.89
C LEU A 23 1.10 16.39 16.21
N LEU A 24 -0.11 16.65 16.70
CA LEU A 24 -1.37 16.18 16.11
C LEU A 24 -1.62 16.77 14.72
N ALA A 25 -1.20 18.01 14.47
CA ALA A 25 -1.23 18.61 13.14
C ALA A 25 -0.23 17.95 12.18
N HIS A 26 0.93 17.52 12.68
CA HIS A 26 1.95 16.80 11.91
C HIS A 26 1.60 15.31 11.70
N ASP A 27 0.89 14.70 12.65
CA ASP A 27 0.47 13.29 12.61
C ASP A 27 -0.79 13.09 11.73
N GLY A 28 -1.49 14.17 11.34
CA GLY A 28 -2.70 14.17 10.49
C GLY A 28 -2.44 14.05 8.98
N GLU A 29 -1.19 14.01 8.58
CA GLU A 29 -0.75 13.91 7.19
C GLU A 29 -1.28 12.63 6.50
N THR A 30 -1.37 11.49 7.19
CA THR A 30 -1.93 10.25 6.61
C THR A 30 -3.44 10.10 6.84
N SER A 31 -4.04 10.88 7.75
CA SER A 31 -5.46 10.77 8.10
C SER A 31 -6.37 11.26 6.97
N GLN A 32 -5.91 12.25 6.20
CA GLN A 32 -6.62 12.76 5.02
C GLN A 32 -6.85 11.68 3.95
N VAL A 33 -5.88 10.78 3.75
CA VAL A 33 -5.93 9.69 2.75
C VAL A 33 -6.82 8.51 3.19
N ILE A 34 -7.18 8.44 4.47
CA ILE A 34 -7.96 7.33 5.04
C ILE A 34 -9.40 7.77 5.36
N GLN A 35 -9.63 9.07 5.56
CA GLN A 35 -10.93 9.63 5.94
C GLN A 35 -11.68 10.32 4.78
N SER A 36 -11.15 10.30 3.54
CA SER A 36 -11.80 11.03 2.43
C SER A 36 -12.94 10.25 1.75
N TYR A 37 -13.23 9.01 2.18
CA TYR A 37 -14.35 8.20 1.70
C TYR A 37 -15.68 8.99 1.77
N GLY A 38 -16.31 9.21 0.61
CA GLY A 38 -17.55 9.99 0.48
C GLY A 38 -17.37 11.48 0.12
N SER A 39 -16.14 11.93 -0.08
CA SER A 39 -15.80 13.27 -0.59
C SER A 39 -15.28 13.22 -2.03
N LEU A 40 -15.06 14.39 -2.65
CA LEU A 40 -14.45 14.49 -3.98
C LEU A 40 -13.01 13.93 -4.04
N LEU A 41 -12.36 13.73 -2.89
CA LEU A 41 -11.02 13.13 -2.78
C LEU A 41 -11.04 11.59 -2.75
N SER A 42 -12.21 10.96 -2.63
CA SER A 42 -12.35 9.50 -2.51
C SER A 42 -11.79 8.73 -3.71
N THR A 43 -11.75 9.33 -4.90
CA THR A 43 -11.11 8.72 -6.08
C THR A 43 -9.61 8.58 -5.89
N TYR A 44 -8.95 9.55 -5.27
CA TYR A 44 -7.51 9.48 -5.00
C TYR A 44 -7.18 8.48 -3.89
N ASP A 45 -8.06 8.31 -2.89
CA ASP A 45 -7.92 7.24 -1.88
C ASP A 45 -7.99 5.85 -2.51
N LEU A 46 -8.91 5.64 -3.46
CA LEU A 46 -9.01 4.39 -4.20
C LEU A 46 -7.77 4.15 -5.08
N LEU A 47 -7.21 5.20 -5.69
CA LEU A 47 -5.95 5.11 -6.42
C LEU A 47 -4.77 4.79 -5.49
N PHE A 48 -4.72 5.39 -4.30
CA PHE A 48 -3.70 5.11 -3.29
C PHE A 48 -3.78 3.67 -2.79
N LEU A 49 -4.98 3.16 -2.49
CA LEU A 49 -5.19 1.78 -2.08
C LEU A 49 -4.90 0.79 -3.23
N GLY A 50 -5.31 1.12 -4.45
CA GLY A 50 -5.02 0.32 -5.64
C GLY A 50 -3.52 0.23 -5.94
N ALA A 51 -2.81 1.35 -5.79
CA ALA A 51 -1.36 1.40 -5.95
C ALA A 51 -0.62 0.58 -4.87
N HIS A 52 -1.10 0.61 -3.63
CA HIS A 52 -0.59 -0.25 -2.56
C HIS A 52 -0.82 -1.73 -2.85
N PHE A 53 -2.00 -2.09 -3.35
CA PHE A 53 -2.32 -3.45 -3.75
C PHE A 53 -1.36 -3.95 -4.84
N GLU A 54 -1.14 -3.15 -5.89
CA GLU A 54 -0.18 -3.46 -6.95
C GLU A 54 1.24 -3.60 -6.41
N TRP A 55 1.66 -2.70 -5.52
CA TRP A 55 2.98 -2.75 -4.91
C TRP A 55 3.21 -4.04 -4.11
N VAL A 56 2.24 -4.47 -3.30
CA VAL A 56 2.34 -5.74 -2.55
C VAL A 56 2.25 -6.95 -3.48
N PHE A 57 1.41 -6.91 -4.52
CA PHE A 57 1.32 -7.95 -5.55
C PHE A 57 2.67 -8.17 -6.27
N SER A 58 3.44 -7.10 -6.46
CA SER A 58 4.79 -7.15 -7.03
C SER A 58 5.75 -8.00 -6.20
N LEU A 59 5.62 -7.95 -4.87
CA LEU A 59 6.43 -8.76 -3.95
C LEU A 59 6.13 -10.25 -4.12
N THR A 60 4.89 -10.62 -4.42
CA THR A 60 4.51 -12.00 -4.75
C THR A 60 5.22 -12.50 -6.02
N CYS A 61 5.34 -11.65 -7.05
CA CYS A 61 6.12 -11.99 -8.23
C CYS A 61 7.63 -12.06 -7.94
N LEU A 62 8.19 -11.17 -7.11
CA LEU A 62 9.64 -11.11 -6.84
C LEU A 62 10.16 -12.18 -5.88
N PHE A 63 9.42 -12.51 -4.82
CA PHE A 63 9.91 -13.35 -3.72
C PHE A 63 9.44 -14.81 -3.75
N SER A 64 8.34 -15.12 -4.42
CA SER A 64 7.88 -16.51 -4.49
C SER A 64 8.69 -17.33 -5.52
N GLY A 65 8.88 -18.64 -5.28
CA GLY A 65 9.70 -19.52 -6.11
C GLY A 65 8.98 -20.01 -7.37
N HIS A 66 9.72 -20.34 -8.44
CA HIS A 66 9.15 -20.89 -9.68
C HIS A 66 8.42 -22.22 -9.45
N GLY A 67 8.97 -23.09 -8.58
CA GLY A 67 8.37 -24.39 -8.26
C GLY A 67 6.95 -24.29 -7.69
N TYR A 68 6.71 -23.34 -6.77
CA TYR A 68 5.40 -23.11 -6.18
C TYR A 68 4.31 -22.83 -7.22
N TRP A 69 4.58 -21.96 -8.19
CA TRP A 69 3.59 -21.63 -9.23
C TRP A 69 3.40 -22.75 -10.23
N GLN A 70 4.45 -23.52 -10.51
CA GLN A 70 4.35 -24.67 -11.39
C GLN A 70 3.46 -25.75 -10.76
N GLU A 71 3.67 -26.08 -9.49
CA GLU A 71 2.84 -27.03 -8.73
C GLU A 71 1.38 -26.57 -8.62
N LEU A 72 1.15 -25.27 -8.42
CA LEU A 72 -0.19 -24.68 -8.40
C LEU A 72 -0.90 -24.78 -9.76
N ILE A 73 -0.20 -24.49 -10.86
CA ILE A 73 -0.79 -24.58 -12.21
C ILE A 73 -1.12 -26.04 -12.54
N GLU A 74 -0.27 -26.98 -12.12
CA GLU A 74 -0.50 -28.42 -12.34
C GLU A 74 -1.74 -28.92 -11.60
N SER A 75 -2.00 -28.48 -10.37
CA SER A 75 -3.23 -28.84 -9.65
C SER A 75 -4.48 -28.23 -10.29
N ILE A 76 -4.42 -26.99 -10.76
CA ILE A 76 -5.53 -26.34 -11.47
C ILE A 76 -5.82 -27.04 -12.81
N VAL A 77 -4.79 -27.40 -13.58
CA VAL A 77 -4.96 -28.13 -14.85
C VAL A 77 -5.55 -29.51 -14.61
N TRP A 78 -5.17 -30.15 -13.50
CA TRP A 78 -5.78 -31.42 -13.10
C TRP A 78 -7.29 -31.27 -12.90
N ASP A 79 -7.75 -30.22 -12.21
CA ASP A 79 -9.18 -29.92 -12.07
C ASP A 79 -9.85 -29.61 -13.42
N HIS A 80 -9.21 -28.81 -14.30
CA HIS A 80 -9.76 -28.49 -15.62
C HIS A 80 -9.93 -29.73 -16.52
N ASN A 81 -9.02 -30.71 -16.40
CA ASN A 81 -9.14 -32.00 -17.07
C ASN A 81 -10.34 -32.81 -16.56
N LYS A 82 -10.71 -32.70 -15.28
CA LYS A 82 -11.90 -33.37 -14.73
C LYS A 82 -13.20 -32.82 -15.30
N VAL A 83 -13.29 -31.50 -15.47
CA VAL A 83 -14.48 -30.83 -16.07
C VAL A 83 -14.44 -30.76 -17.60
N LYS A 84 -13.44 -31.35 -18.27
CA LYS A 84 -13.27 -31.34 -19.74
C LYS A 84 -13.18 -29.92 -20.35
N VAL A 85 -12.76 -28.93 -19.56
CA VAL A 85 -12.49 -27.56 -20.03
C VAL A 85 -10.98 -27.33 -20.14
N ALA A 86 -10.24 -28.39 -20.45
CA ALA A 86 -8.79 -28.32 -20.53
C ALA A 86 -8.38 -27.47 -21.75
N PRO A 87 -7.53 -26.45 -21.55
CA PRO A 87 -7.01 -25.65 -22.65
C PRO A 87 -6.12 -26.53 -23.55
N THR A 88 -6.18 -26.29 -24.86
CA THR A 88 -5.38 -27.02 -25.86
C THR A 88 -3.89 -26.68 -25.78
N THR A 89 -3.57 -25.48 -25.27
CA THR A 89 -2.22 -25.02 -24.97
C THR A 89 -1.87 -25.29 -23.52
N GLN A 90 -0.72 -25.93 -23.28
CA GLN A 90 -0.25 -26.23 -21.93
C GLN A 90 0.09 -24.95 -21.17
N PRO A 91 -0.59 -24.65 -20.04
CA PRO A 91 -0.20 -23.54 -19.19
C PRO A 91 1.07 -23.92 -18.42
N ARG A 92 2.07 -23.05 -18.46
CA ARG A 92 3.34 -23.19 -17.74
C ARG A 92 3.55 -21.94 -16.87
N ALA A 93 4.19 -22.10 -15.72
CA ALA A 93 4.60 -20.96 -14.91
C ALA A 93 5.50 -20.00 -15.71
N LEU A 94 5.43 -18.70 -15.40
CA LEU A 94 6.30 -17.70 -16.02
C LEU A 94 7.78 -18.05 -15.81
N SER A 95 8.61 -17.82 -16.83
CA SER A 95 10.06 -18.02 -16.70
C SER A 95 10.64 -17.11 -15.61
N ILE A 96 11.76 -17.54 -15.02
CA ILE A 96 12.45 -16.82 -13.93
C ILE A 96 12.75 -15.36 -14.33
N VAL A 97 13.17 -15.12 -15.58
CA VAL A 97 13.45 -13.78 -16.09
C VAL A 97 12.17 -12.97 -16.26
N GLN A 98 11.14 -13.54 -16.90
CA GLN A 98 9.86 -12.85 -17.10
C GLN A 98 9.22 -12.46 -15.77
N ARG A 99 9.23 -13.36 -14.79
CA ARG A 99 8.67 -13.12 -13.47
C ARG A 99 9.38 -11.99 -12.72
N ARG A 100 10.71 -11.91 -12.85
CA ARG A 100 11.49 -10.80 -12.28
C ARG A 100 11.16 -9.48 -12.97
N VAL A 101 11.08 -9.46 -14.30
CA VAL A 101 10.70 -8.27 -15.05
C VAL A 101 9.29 -7.81 -14.65
N VAL A 102 8.32 -8.72 -14.64
CA VAL A 102 6.94 -8.44 -14.21
C VAL A 102 6.94 -7.89 -12.78
N GLY A 103 7.68 -8.51 -11.85
CA GLY A 103 7.78 -8.05 -10.47
C GLY A 103 8.39 -6.64 -10.33
N VAL A 104 9.46 -6.33 -11.07
CA VAL A 104 10.09 -4.99 -11.03
C VAL A 104 9.17 -3.93 -11.64
N THR A 105 8.52 -4.24 -12.77
CA THR A 105 7.61 -3.29 -13.43
C THR A 105 6.47 -2.88 -12.50
N HIS A 106 5.80 -3.85 -11.87
CA HIS A 106 4.70 -3.54 -10.93
C HIS A 106 5.22 -2.88 -9.65
N TYR A 107 6.43 -3.23 -9.18
CA TYR A 107 7.00 -2.61 -7.98
C TYR A 107 7.26 -1.12 -8.18
N LEU A 108 7.80 -0.75 -9.34
CA LEU A 108 8.02 0.64 -9.72
C LEU A 108 6.71 1.37 -9.96
N LEU A 109 5.77 0.75 -10.69
CA LEU A 109 4.47 1.36 -11.00
C LEU A 109 3.65 1.61 -9.73
N GLY A 110 3.50 0.60 -8.88
CA GLY A 110 2.78 0.72 -7.60
C GLY A 110 3.45 1.68 -6.62
N GLY A 111 4.79 1.69 -6.55
CA GLY A 111 5.54 2.61 -5.70
C GLY A 111 5.37 4.07 -6.11
N ILE A 112 5.54 4.36 -7.42
CA ILE A 112 5.37 5.72 -7.96
C ILE A 112 3.92 6.18 -7.84
N SER A 113 2.96 5.31 -8.17
CA SER A 113 1.53 5.61 -8.10
C SER A 113 1.07 5.90 -6.66
N THR A 114 1.59 5.15 -5.68
CA THR A 114 1.34 5.37 -4.26
C THR A 114 1.81 6.75 -3.81
N THR A 115 3.05 7.10 -4.15
CA THR A 115 3.63 8.41 -3.80
C THR A 115 2.89 9.55 -4.50
N TRP A 116 2.52 9.37 -5.76
CA TRP A 116 1.76 10.35 -6.53
C TRP A 116 0.38 10.62 -5.93
N ALA A 117 -0.38 9.56 -5.61
CA ALA A 117 -1.70 9.70 -4.99
C ALA A 117 -1.61 10.40 -3.63
N PHE A 118 -0.59 10.10 -2.82
CA PHE A 118 -0.37 10.74 -1.53
C PHE A 118 -0.12 12.25 -1.65
N PHE A 119 0.70 12.68 -2.61
CA PHE A 119 0.96 14.11 -2.83
C PHE A 119 -0.27 14.85 -3.38
N LEU A 120 -1.10 14.19 -4.20
CA LEU A 120 -2.31 14.80 -4.74
C LEU A 120 -3.45 14.97 -3.73
N ILE A 121 -3.49 14.14 -2.69
CA ILE A 121 -4.49 14.27 -1.62
C ILE A 121 -4.12 15.41 -0.64
N LYS A 122 -2.83 15.73 -0.54
CA LYS A 122 -2.30 16.78 0.35
C LYS A 122 -2.13 18.15 -0.27
N GLY A 123 -1.91 18.21 -1.59
CA GLY A 123 -1.72 19.46 -2.34
C GLY A 123 -3.03 20.17 -2.59
#